data_AF-A0A3A9FDY7-F1
#
_entry.id   AF-A0A3A9FDY7-F1
#
_cell.length_a   1.000
_cell.length_b   1.000
_cell.length_c   1.000
_cell.angle_alpha   90.00
_cell.angle_beta   90.00
_cell.angle_gamma   90.00
#
_symmetry.space_group_name_H-M   'P 1'
#
loop_
_entity.id
_entity.type
_entity.pdbx_description
1 polymer ?
#
loop_
_entity_poly.entity_id
_entity_poly.type
_entity_poly.pdbx_seq_one_letter_code
_entity_poly.pdbx_strand_id
1 'polypeptide(L)'
;MRKIEEWGSVSETVLVSLPSTSSPEIIQSPSVLTFPSLKIHIHEQTVYHNDTLIPLTHREFFTLTYLASHPFWVFSKEQIYEAVWKEHGMNCGSAVTNVVSQIRRKIGDGYIETVVGSGYRFVG
;
A
#
# COMPACT_ATOMS: atom_id res chain seq x y z
N MET A 1 59.56 26.85 50.63
CA MET A 1 59.26 25.46 50.23
C MET A 1 58.37 25.49 49.00
N ARG A 2 58.77 24.77 47.93
CA ARG A 2 58.06 24.52 46.63
C ARG A 2 57.89 25.75 45.71
N LYS A 3 58.03 25.69 44.38
CA LYS A 3 58.83 24.90 43.42
C LYS A 3 58.69 25.68 42.09
N ILE A 4 59.76 25.70 41.31
CA ILE A 4 59.96 26.17 39.92
C ILE A 4 59.05 25.28 38.99
N GLU A 5 58.48 25.64 37.81
CA GLU A 5 59.04 25.99 36.49
C GLU A 5 57.95 26.39 35.47
N GLU A 6 58.40 27.02 34.37
CA GLU A 6 57.70 27.49 33.18
C GLU A 6 57.38 26.39 32.13
N TRP A 7 56.53 26.81 31.17
CA TRP A 7 56.34 26.35 29.77
C TRP A 7 55.38 25.20 29.48
N GLY A 8 54.52 25.44 28.48
CA GLY A 8 53.82 24.38 27.77
C GLY A 8 52.50 24.82 27.12
N SER A 9 52.60 25.41 25.93
CA SER A 9 51.49 25.41 24.97
C SER A 9 51.10 23.96 24.65
N VAL A 10 49.83 23.60 24.86
CA VAL A 10 49.21 22.48 24.16
C VAL A 10 47.78 22.89 23.79
N SER A 11 47.57 23.12 22.50
CA SER A 11 46.23 23.13 21.91
C SER A 11 45.77 21.67 21.86
N GLU A 12 44.69 21.34 22.58
CA GLU A 12 44.04 20.05 22.42
C GLU A 12 42.62 20.27 21.93
N THR A 13 42.44 19.94 20.65
CA THR A 13 41.20 19.98 19.89
C THR A 13 40.24 18.94 20.46
N VAL A 14 39.29 19.36 21.29
CA VAL A 14 38.13 18.51 21.57
C VAL A 14 37.10 18.74 20.47
N LEU A 15 37.06 17.79 19.54
CA LEU A 15 35.96 17.63 18.58
C LEU A 15 34.64 17.50 19.36
N VAL A 16 33.89 18.60 19.45
CA VAL A 16 32.49 18.52 19.85
C VAL A 16 31.79 17.72 18.75
N SER A 17 31.42 16.48 19.06
CA SER A 17 30.47 15.73 18.25
C SER A 17 29.21 16.57 18.15
N LEU A 18 28.80 16.87 16.92
CA LEU A 18 27.49 17.40 16.63
C LEU A 18 26.45 16.49 17.32
N PRO A 19 25.43 17.04 17.99
CA PRO A 19 24.31 16.23 18.46
C PRO A 19 23.76 15.48 17.24
N SER A 20 23.72 14.16 17.35
CA SER A 20 23.16 13.26 16.35
C SER A 20 21.85 13.84 15.88
N THR A 21 21.76 14.15 14.59
CA THR A 21 20.51 14.52 13.94
C THR A 21 19.54 13.38 14.23
N SER A 22 18.63 13.57 15.17
CA SER A 22 17.44 12.76 15.29
C SER A 22 16.59 13.07 14.07
N SER A 23 16.97 12.47 12.93
CA SER A 23 16.04 12.27 11.84
C SER A 23 14.75 11.72 12.46
N PRO A 24 13.58 12.26 12.12
CA PRO A 24 12.35 11.71 12.64
C PRO A 24 12.33 10.23 12.25
N GLU A 25 12.23 9.34 13.23
CA GLU A 25 11.89 7.95 12.96
C GLU A 25 10.52 8.00 12.27
N ILE A 26 10.53 7.86 10.94
CA ILE A 26 9.32 7.75 10.14
C ILE A 26 8.72 6.40 10.51
N ILE A 27 7.87 6.38 11.54
CA ILE A 27 7.07 5.20 11.90
C ILE A 27 5.91 5.14 10.92
N GLN A 28 6.19 4.73 9.68
CA GLN A 28 5.16 4.33 8.73
C GLN A 28 4.78 2.89 9.05
N SER A 29 3.62 2.69 9.65
CA SER A 29 3.03 1.35 9.75
C SER A 29 2.61 0.91 8.35
N PRO A 30 3.15 -0.18 7.80
CA PRO A 30 2.78 -0.61 6.47
C PRO A 30 1.35 -1.16 6.51
N SER A 31 0.40 -0.44 5.91
CA SER A 31 -0.96 -0.94 5.70
C SER A 31 -0.94 -1.93 4.54
N VAL A 32 -0.68 -3.20 4.86
CA VAL A 32 -0.58 -4.30 3.90
C VAL A 32 -1.68 -5.31 4.13
N LEU A 33 -2.47 -5.60 3.10
CA LEU A 33 -3.39 -6.74 3.11
C LEU A 33 -2.65 -7.97 2.58
N THR A 34 -2.62 -9.04 3.37
CA THR A 34 -1.90 -10.28 3.02
C THR A 34 -2.89 -11.44 2.91
N PHE A 35 -2.86 -12.10 1.76
CA PHE A 35 -3.59 -13.32 1.40
C PHE A 35 -2.57 -14.37 0.91
N PRO A 36 -2.92 -15.67 0.79
CA PRO A 36 -1.96 -16.76 0.58
C PRO A 36 -0.94 -16.52 -0.56
N SER A 37 -1.41 -15.99 -1.69
CA SER A 37 -0.59 -15.70 -2.87
C SER A 37 -0.66 -14.24 -3.29
N LEU A 38 -1.29 -13.35 -2.52
CA LEU A 38 -1.54 -11.96 -2.89
C LEU A 38 -1.20 -11.02 -1.73
N LYS A 39 -0.36 -10.02 -1.99
CA LYS A 39 -0.04 -8.93 -1.06
C LYS A 39 -0.42 -7.60 -1.68
N ILE A 40 -1.16 -6.77 -0.96
CA ILE A 40 -1.59 -5.44 -1.40
C ILE A 40 -0.99 -4.41 -0.46
N HIS A 41 -0.07 -3.61 -0.96
CA HIS A 41 0.54 -2.51 -0.20
C HIS A 41 -0.27 -1.25 -0.46
N ILE A 42 -1.08 -0.83 0.52
CA ILE A 42 -2.10 0.21 0.31
C ILE A 42 -1.45 1.57 0.05
N HIS A 43 -0.44 1.96 0.83
CA HIS A 43 0.24 3.25 0.67
C HIS A 43 1.12 3.32 -0.59
N GLU A 44 1.75 2.21 -0.96
CA GLU A 44 2.60 2.13 -2.16
C GLU A 44 1.77 1.99 -3.45
N GLN A 45 0.50 1.63 -3.31
CA GLN A 45 -0.39 1.26 -4.43
C GLN A 45 0.16 0.12 -5.29
N THR A 46 0.87 -0.81 -4.66
CA THR A 46 1.49 -1.96 -5.32
C THR A 46 0.81 -3.26 -4.91
N VAL A 47 0.79 -4.21 -5.85
CA VAL A 47 0.23 -5.55 -5.65
C VAL A 47 1.26 -6.57 -6.07
N TYR A 48 1.52 -7.53 -5.19
CA TYR A 48 2.37 -8.68 -5.47
C TYR A 48 1.51 -9.94 -5.54
N HIS A 49 1.69 -10.73 -6.58
CA HIS A 49 1.07 -12.05 -6.72
C HIS A 49 2.17 -13.10 -6.87
N ASN A 50 2.21 -14.10 -5.98
CA ASN A 50 3.32 -15.06 -5.86
C ASN A 50 4.69 -14.36 -5.83
N ASP A 51 4.81 -13.34 -4.97
CA ASP A 51 5.99 -12.48 -4.80
C ASP A 51 6.47 -11.73 -6.06
N THR A 52 5.67 -11.72 -7.13
CA THR A 52 5.93 -10.97 -8.36
C THR A 52 5.08 -9.70 -8.39
N LEU A 53 5.69 -8.55 -8.66
CA LEU A 53 4.97 -7.28 -8.81
C LEU A 53 4.03 -7.33 -10.02
N ILE A 54 2.74 -7.06 -9.79
CA ILE A 54 1.71 -7.03 -10.83
C ILE A 54 1.33 -5.59 -11.15
N PRO A 55 1.58 -5.10 -12.38
CA PRO A 55 1.22 -3.74 -12.74
C PRO A 55 -0.30 -3.63 -12.91
N LEU A 56 -0.96 -2.96 -11.96
CA LEU A 56 -2.37 -2.60 -12.04
C LEU A 56 -2.53 -1.14 -12.46
N THR A 57 -3.59 -0.86 -13.21
CA THR A 57 -4.02 0.53 -13.42
C THR A 57 -4.62 1.09 -12.13
N HIS A 58 -4.76 2.41 -12.04
CA HIS A 58 -5.38 3.05 -10.89
C HIS A 58 -6.75 2.44 -10.54
N ARG A 59 -7.64 2.29 -11.54
CA ARG A 59 -8.99 1.73 -11.32
C ARG A 59 -8.95 0.26 -10.90
N GLU A 60 -8.04 -0.53 -11.47
CA GLU A 60 -7.84 -1.94 -11.07
C GLU A 60 -7.37 -2.05 -9.63
N PHE A 61 -6.35 -1.28 -9.25
CA PHE A 61 -5.80 -1.28 -7.89
C PHE A 61 -6.87 -0.90 -6.86
N PHE A 62 -7.60 0.18 -7.09
CA PHE A 62 -8.62 0.64 -6.15
C PHE A 62 -9.83 -0.31 -6.10
N THR A 63 -10.22 -0.92 -7.23
CA THR A 63 -11.29 -1.93 -7.23
C THR A 63 -10.87 -3.17 -6.44
N LEU A 64 -9.67 -3.68 -6.67
CA LEU A 64 -9.15 -4.83 -5.94
C LEU A 64 -9.04 -4.52 -4.43
N THR A 65 -8.45 -3.38 -4.08
CA THR A 65 -8.27 -2.95 -2.69
C THR A 65 -9.61 -2.75 -1.99
N TYR A 66 -10.60 -2.14 -2.65
CA TYR A 66 -11.94 -1.93 -2.10
C TYR A 66 -12.63 -3.25 -1.73
N LEU A 67 -12.59 -4.23 -2.63
CA LEU A 67 -13.15 -5.57 -2.40
C LEU A 67 -12.35 -6.34 -1.34
N ALA A 68 -11.02 -6.32 -1.42
CA ALA A 68 -10.12 -7.03 -0.49
C ALA A 68 -10.15 -6.45 0.93
N SER A 69 -10.51 -5.18 1.09
CA SER A 69 -10.71 -4.56 2.41
C SER A 69 -11.97 -5.07 3.11
N HIS A 70 -12.88 -5.71 2.38
CA HIS A 70 -14.12 -6.29 2.90
C HIS A 70 -14.31 -7.73 2.36
N PRO A 71 -13.49 -8.70 2.81
CA PRO A 71 -13.59 -10.07 2.34
C PRO A 71 -15.01 -10.63 2.51
N PHE A 72 -15.46 -11.42 1.52
CA PHE A 72 -16.78 -12.06 1.44
C PHE A 72 -17.98 -11.12 1.30
N TRP A 73 -17.81 -9.80 1.37
CA TRP A 73 -18.91 -8.86 1.14
C TRP A 73 -19.24 -8.78 -0.35
N VAL A 74 -20.54 -8.73 -0.64
CA VAL A 74 -21.05 -8.60 -2.01
C VAL A 74 -21.31 -7.13 -2.30
N PHE A 75 -20.64 -6.60 -3.32
CA PHE A 75 -20.86 -5.24 -3.81
C PHE A 75 -21.45 -5.28 -5.21
N SER A 76 -22.51 -4.51 -5.42
CA SER A 76 -23.07 -4.25 -6.75
C SER A 76 -22.09 -3.50 -7.65
N LYS A 77 -22.34 -3.53 -8.95
CA LYS A 77 -21.50 -2.80 -9.92
C LYS A 77 -21.54 -1.31 -9.64
N GLU A 78 -22.72 -0.80 -9.31
CA GLU A 78 -22.97 0.59 -8.96
C GLU A 78 -22.18 1.01 -7.72
N GLN A 79 -22.22 0.19 -6.65
CA GLN A 79 -21.44 0.47 -5.42
C GLN A 79 -19.93 0.49 -5.67
N ILE A 80 -19.41 -0.48 -6.45
CA ILE A 80 -17.99 -0.50 -6.80
C ILE A 80 -17.62 0.73 -7.63
N TYR A 81 -18.47 1.11 -8.59
CA TYR A 81 -18.24 2.29 -9.40
C TYR A 81 -18.25 3.56 -8.55
N GLU A 82 -19.25 3.77 -7.70
CA GLU A 82 -19.32 4.94 -6.82
C GLU A 82 -18.12 5.03 -5.88
N ALA A 83 -17.69 3.88 -5.32
CA ALA A 83 -16.54 3.83 -4.42
C ALA A 83 -15.22 4.15 -5.14
N VAL A 84 -15.03 3.66 -6.37
CA VAL A 84 -13.75 3.73 -7.10
C VAL A 84 -13.69 4.93 -8.03
N TRP A 85 -14.75 5.21 -8.79
CA TRP A 85 -14.85 6.34 -9.72
C TRP A 85 -15.19 7.66 -9.05
N LYS A 86 -15.83 7.65 -7.87
CA LYS A 86 -16.32 8.85 -7.18
C LYS A 86 -17.38 9.62 -7.99
N GLU A 87 -18.17 8.88 -8.76
CA GLU A 87 -19.23 9.36 -9.64
C GLU A 87 -20.48 8.50 -9.45
N HIS A 88 -21.67 9.02 -9.79
CA HIS A 88 -22.91 8.25 -9.71
C HIS A 88 -22.92 7.04 -10.65
N GLY A 89 -23.42 5.90 -10.16
CA GLY A 89 -23.35 4.61 -10.86
C GLY A 89 -24.29 4.40 -12.06
N MET A 90 -24.91 5.43 -12.64
CA MET A 90 -25.87 5.22 -13.73
C MET A 90 -25.17 4.70 -15.00
N ASN A 91 -25.60 3.54 -15.52
CA ASN A 91 -25.03 2.86 -16.70
C ASN A 91 -23.54 2.47 -16.58
N CYS A 92 -23.03 2.30 -15.36
CA CYS A 92 -21.61 2.03 -15.11
C CYS A 92 -21.20 0.54 -15.24
N GLY A 93 -22.16 -0.36 -15.43
CA GLY A 93 -21.94 -1.81 -15.31
C GLY A 93 -20.86 -2.38 -16.23
N SER A 94 -20.67 -1.81 -17.42
CA SER A 94 -19.63 -2.23 -18.38
C SER A 94 -18.23 -1.84 -17.90
N ALA A 95 -18.05 -0.65 -17.33
CA ALA A 95 -16.76 -0.18 -16.83
C ALA A 95 -16.23 -1.08 -15.70
N VAL A 96 -17.08 -1.40 -14.71
CA VAL A 96 -16.72 -2.28 -13.60
C VAL A 96 -16.44 -3.70 -14.10
N THR A 97 -17.26 -4.22 -15.01
CA THR A 97 -17.06 -5.56 -15.58
C THR A 97 -15.71 -5.64 -16.33
N ASN A 98 -15.36 -4.61 -17.10
CA ASN A 98 -14.08 -4.54 -17.79
C ASN A 98 -12.91 -4.54 -16.79
N VAL A 99 -12.98 -3.72 -15.73
CA VAL A 99 -11.91 -3.66 -14.72
C VAL A 99 -11.76 -4.98 -13.97
N VAL A 100 -12.86 -5.61 -13.54
CA VAL A 100 -12.80 -6.94 -12.90
C VAL A 100 -12.19 -7.98 -13.85
N SER A 101 -12.54 -7.95 -15.13
CA SER A 101 -11.94 -8.81 -16.15
C SER A 101 -10.43 -8.58 -16.31
N GLN A 102 -9.97 -7.32 -16.28
CA GLN A 102 -8.52 -7.02 -16.33
C GLN A 102 -7.79 -7.53 -15.08
N ILE A 103 -8.36 -7.34 -13.89
CA ILE A 103 -7.78 -7.83 -12.63
C ILE A 103 -7.63 -9.35 -12.70
N ARG A 104 -8.70 -10.06 -13.03
CA ARG A 104 -8.72 -11.52 -13.18
C ARG A 104 -7.68 -12.02 -14.17
N ARG A 105 -7.49 -11.33 -15.31
CA ARG A 105 -6.44 -11.69 -16.26
C ARG A 105 -5.02 -11.54 -15.69
N LYS A 106 -4.81 -10.61 -14.74
CA LYS A 106 -3.50 -10.29 -14.19
C LYS A 106 -3.13 -11.10 -12.95
N ILE A 107 -4.10 -11.37 -12.05
CA ILE A 107 -3.85 -12.08 -10.78
C ILE A 107 -4.55 -13.44 -10.70
N GLY A 108 -5.36 -13.81 -11.70
CA GLY A 108 -6.14 -15.04 -11.73
C GLY A 108 -7.59 -14.86 -11.29
N ASP A 109 -8.43 -15.84 -11.65
CA ASP A 109 -9.88 -15.81 -11.39
C ASP A 109 -10.26 -16.12 -9.94
N GLY A 110 -9.33 -16.63 -9.13
CA GLY A 110 -9.60 -17.15 -7.78
C GLY A 110 -9.88 -16.10 -6.70
N TYR A 111 -9.59 -14.82 -6.93
CA TYR A 111 -9.70 -13.78 -5.90
C TYR A 111 -11.02 -13.01 -5.90
N ILE A 112 -11.62 -12.84 -7.08
CA ILE A 112 -12.86 -12.07 -7.25
C ILE A 112 -13.90 -13.01 -7.82
N GLU A 113 -14.97 -13.26 -7.06
CA GLU A 113 -16.08 -14.09 -7.47
C GLU A 113 -17.24 -13.22 -7.99
N THR A 114 -17.95 -13.73 -9.00
CA THR A 114 -19.19 -13.09 -9.48
C THR A 114 -20.39 -13.71 -8.76
N VAL A 115 -21.13 -12.90 -8.02
CA VAL A 115 -22.42 -13.27 -7.45
C VAL A 115 -23.50 -12.87 -8.46
N VAL A 116 -24.01 -13.86 -9.19
CA VAL A 116 -24.95 -13.66 -10.30
C VAL A 116 -26.18 -12.87 -9.84
N GLY A 117 -26.49 -11.78 -10.55
CA GLY A 117 -27.61 -10.89 -10.21
C GLY A 117 -27.34 -9.90 -9.09
N SER A 118 -26.20 -10.00 -8.37
CA SER A 118 -25.87 -9.12 -7.25
C SER A 118 -24.61 -8.29 -7.45
N GLY A 119 -23.53 -8.87 -8.00
CA GLY A 119 -22.28 -8.14 -8.22
C GLY A 119 -21.03 -8.99 -8.00
N TYR A 120 -20.07 -8.49 -7.23
CA TYR A 120 -18.77 -9.12 -7.00
C TYR A 120 -18.41 -9.18 -5.52
N ARG A 121 -17.63 -10.19 -5.14
CA ARG A 121 -17.03 -10.31 -3.80
C ARG A 121 -15.58 -10.76 -3.89
N PHE A 122 -14.79 -10.40 -2.88
CA PHE A 122 -13.43 -10.92 -2.72
C PHE A 122 -13.44 -12.22 -1.89
N VAL A 123 -12.68 -13.23 -2.32
CA VAL A 123 -12.62 -14.57 -1.67
C VAL A 123 -11.18 -15.08 -1.48
N GLY A 124 -10.19 -14.20 -1.63
CA GLY A 124 -8.76 -14.52 -1.49
C GLY A 124 -8.30 -14.90 -0.09
#